data_AF-A0A951EZD4-F1
#
_entry.id   AF-A0A951EZD4-F1
#
_cell.length_a   1.000
_cell.length_b   1.000
_cell.length_c   1.000
_cell.angle_alpha   90.00
_cell.angle_beta   90.00
_cell.angle_gamma   90.00
#
_symmetry.space_group_name_H-M   'P 1'
#
loop_
_entity.id
_entity.type
_entity.pdbx_description
1 polymer ?
#
loop_
_entity_poly.entity_id
_entity_poly.type
_entity_poly.pdbx_seq_one_letter_code
_entity_poly.pdbx_strand_id
1 'polypeptide(L)'
;MCVGKALCGLGCSLAFLGVVYAFQRPFREYSGTEYYEGAIPLPPDYAERTEWAFARLMFPPGPLDGYSRTGRFTGDFRRGLSLWTQDYPRADRHFAMALRRLTRIQVRSVEQPVLLEDGDAYDWPWLYAVQAGEWGLTEEEGRLLREYLLRGGFFFADDFHGN
;
A
#
# COMPACT_ATOMS: atom_id res chain seq x y z
N MET A 1 -42.09 -0.63 27.44
CA MET A 1 -40.67 -0.85 27.80
C MET A 1 -39.78 -1.45 26.68
N CYS A 2 -40.27 -1.66 25.44
CA CYS A 2 -39.51 -2.40 24.41
C CYS A 2 -38.70 -1.52 23.42
N VAL A 3 -39.18 -0.30 23.14
CA VAL A 3 -38.61 0.55 22.07
C VAL A 3 -37.23 1.13 22.41
N GLY A 4 -37.00 1.60 23.64
CA GLY A 4 -35.71 2.18 24.04
C GLY A 4 -34.55 1.18 24.06
N LYS A 5 -34.81 -0.09 24.40
CA LYS A 5 -33.81 -1.16 24.37
C LYS A 5 -33.43 -1.55 22.92
N ALA A 6 -34.42 -1.57 22.03
CA ALA A 6 -34.19 -1.84 20.60
C ALA A 6 -33.36 -0.73 19.93
N LEU A 7 -33.66 0.55 20.21
CA LEU A 7 -32.88 1.70 19.71
C LEU A 7 -31.44 1.71 20.24
N CYS A 8 -31.22 1.41 21.52
CA CYS A 8 -29.86 1.26 22.06
C CYS A 8 -29.11 0.09 21.41
N GLY A 9 -29.75 -1.07 21.24
CA GLY A 9 -29.12 -2.21 20.57
C GLY A 9 -28.69 -1.89 19.14
N LEU A 10 -29.54 -1.20 18.38
CA LEU A 10 -29.24 -0.82 16.99
C LEU A 10 -28.13 0.24 16.91
N GLY A 11 -28.11 1.20 17.82
CA GLY A 11 -27.03 2.20 17.94
C GLY A 11 -25.68 1.57 18.29
N CYS A 12 -25.65 0.63 19.24
CA CYS A 12 -24.42 -0.10 19.57
C CYS A 12 -23.90 -0.93 18.39
N SER A 13 -24.77 -1.59 17.63
CA SER A 13 -24.38 -2.36 16.45
C SER A 13 -23.81 -1.47 15.34
N LEU A 14 -24.42 -0.32 15.05
CA LEU A 14 -23.91 0.61 14.05
C LEU A 14 -22.56 1.23 14.46
N ALA A 15 -22.40 1.58 15.74
CA ALA A 15 -21.12 2.07 16.26
C ALA A 15 -20.03 0.98 16.19
N PHE A 16 -20.37 -0.26 16.54
CA PHE A 16 -19.45 -1.39 16.43
C PHE A 16 -19.03 -1.65 14.98
N LEU A 17 -19.99 -1.68 14.05
CA LEU A 17 -19.70 -1.81 12.62
C LEU A 17 -18.83 -0.65 12.12
N GLY A 18 -19.13 0.58 12.52
CA GLY A 18 -18.32 1.75 12.17
C GLY A 18 -16.87 1.63 12.63
N VAL A 19 -16.63 1.13 13.86
CA VAL A 19 -15.28 0.90 14.38
C VAL A 19 -14.56 -0.21 13.60
N VAL A 20 -15.26 -1.30 13.26
CA VAL A 20 -14.68 -2.41 12.47
C VAL A 20 -14.30 -1.93 11.06
N TYR A 21 -15.14 -1.12 10.42
CA TYR A 21 -14.87 -0.57 9.08
C TYR A 21 -13.83 0.56 9.07
N ALA A 22 -13.56 1.22 10.19
CA ALA A 22 -12.55 2.27 10.31
C ALA A 22 -11.17 1.73 10.74
N PHE A 23 -10.98 0.41 10.75
CA PHE A 23 -9.69 -0.19 11.11
C PHE A 23 -8.70 -0.07 9.96
N GLN A 24 -7.77 0.88 10.09
CA GLN A 24 -6.61 0.99 9.21
C GLN A 24 -5.55 -0.05 9.60
N ARG A 25 -5.03 -0.79 8.61
CA ARG A 25 -3.98 -1.79 8.86
C ARG A 25 -2.69 -1.15 9.40
N PRO A 26 -1.99 -1.84 10.33
CA PRO A 26 -0.70 -1.35 10.83
C PRO A 26 0.37 -1.37 9.73
N PHE A 27 1.42 -0.56 9.94
CA PHE A 27 2.61 -0.56 9.10
C PHE A 27 3.27 -1.95 9.06
N ARG A 28 3.79 -2.31 7.89
CA ARG A 28 4.51 -3.56 7.62
C ARG A 28 5.73 -3.21 6.76
N GLU A 29 6.88 -3.80 7.07
CA GLU A 29 8.09 -3.74 6.25
C GLU A 29 8.37 -5.13 5.68
N TYR A 30 8.93 -5.20 4.48
CA TYR A 30 9.34 -6.46 3.85
C TYR A 30 10.81 -6.35 3.43
N SER A 31 11.44 -7.48 3.11
CA SER A 31 12.74 -7.43 2.44
C SER A 31 12.52 -7.03 0.98
N GLY A 32 13.31 -6.08 0.47
CA GLY A 32 13.28 -5.64 -0.92
C GLY A 32 14.49 -6.11 -1.72
N THR A 33 14.47 -5.82 -3.01
CA THR A 33 15.52 -6.13 -3.98
C THR A 33 16.90 -5.63 -3.53
N GLU A 34 16.98 -4.40 -3.03
CA GLU A 34 18.23 -3.74 -2.63
C GLU A 34 18.51 -3.79 -1.13
N TYR A 35 17.46 -3.86 -0.30
CA TYR A 35 17.57 -3.74 1.16
C TYR A 35 16.77 -4.84 1.85
N TYR A 36 17.39 -5.53 2.80
CA TYR A 36 16.67 -6.47 3.66
C TYR A 36 15.86 -5.73 4.73
N GLU A 37 14.84 -6.39 5.27
CA GLU A 37 14.00 -5.85 6.34
C GLU A 37 14.85 -5.41 7.55
N GLY A 38 14.65 -4.19 8.03
CA GLY A 38 15.44 -3.60 9.12
C GLY A 38 16.82 -3.06 8.73
N ALA A 39 17.23 -3.13 7.45
CA ALA A 39 18.48 -2.51 6.98
C ALA A 39 18.46 -0.98 7.08
N ILE A 40 17.26 -0.39 6.95
CA ILE A 40 17.03 1.06 7.08
C ILE A 40 16.22 1.29 8.35
N PRO A 41 16.77 1.98 9.37
CA PRO A 41 16.06 2.21 10.63
C PRO A 41 14.68 2.85 10.43
N LEU A 42 13.70 2.37 11.19
CA LEU A 42 12.37 2.97 11.20
C LEU A 42 12.44 4.35 11.87
N PRO A 43 11.86 5.40 11.24
CA PRO A 43 11.76 6.71 11.85
C PRO A 43 10.75 6.68 13.02
N PRO A 44 10.87 7.57 14.01
CA PRO A 44 10.02 7.54 15.22
C PRO A 44 8.50 7.67 14.95
N ASP A 45 8.10 8.24 13.81
CA ASP A 45 6.73 8.47 13.39
C ASP A 45 6.14 7.33 12.54
N TYR A 46 6.82 6.18 12.43
CA TYR A 46 6.38 5.08 11.55
C TYR A 46 4.96 4.56 11.84
N ALA A 47 4.52 4.66 13.09
CA ALA A 47 3.19 4.22 13.55
C ALA A 47 2.16 5.35 13.61
N GLU A 48 2.53 6.58 13.23
CA GLU A 48 1.61 7.71 13.22
C GLU A 48 0.52 7.51 12.14
N ARG A 49 -0.73 7.81 12.50
CA ARG A 49 -1.83 7.92 11.53
C ARG A 49 -1.79 9.30 10.92
N THR A 50 -1.64 9.36 9.60
CA THR A 50 -1.42 10.60 8.87
C THR A 50 -2.40 10.73 7.71
N GLU A 51 -2.63 11.96 7.24
CA GLU A 51 -3.50 12.25 6.09
C GLU A 51 -3.00 11.58 4.80
N TRP A 52 -1.69 11.38 4.70
CA TRP A 52 -1.05 10.72 3.57
C TRP A 52 0.10 9.81 4.03
N ALA A 53 0.31 8.72 3.32
CA ALA A 53 1.50 7.89 3.41
C ALA A 53 1.88 7.43 2.00
N PHE A 54 3.14 7.09 1.78
CA PHE A 54 3.58 6.55 0.49
C PHE A 54 3.06 5.11 0.39
N ALA A 55 1.84 4.94 -0.09
CA ALA A 55 1.24 3.62 -0.27
C ALA A 55 1.76 2.99 -1.57
N ARG A 56 2.60 1.96 -1.41
CA ARG A 56 3.23 1.20 -2.49
C ARG A 56 2.41 -0.06 -2.76
N LEU A 57 1.90 -0.17 -3.97
CA LEU A 57 1.17 -1.33 -4.44
C LEU A 57 2.11 -2.54 -4.55
N MET A 58 1.77 -3.60 -3.84
CA MET A 58 2.34 -4.92 -4.01
C MET A 58 1.63 -5.61 -5.17
N PHE A 59 2.38 -6.13 -6.13
CA PHE A 59 1.82 -6.81 -7.30
C PHE A 59 2.63 -8.06 -7.67
N PRO A 60 1.99 -9.10 -8.24
CA PRO A 60 2.70 -10.25 -8.79
C PRO A 60 3.54 -9.86 -10.01
N PRO A 61 4.70 -10.51 -10.24
CA PRO A 61 5.46 -10.33 -11.46
C PRO A 61 4.67 -10.84 -12.68
N GLY A 62 4.80 -10.15 -13.81
CA GLY A 62 4.14 -10.49 -15.07
C GLY A 62 5.05 -11.19 -16.08
N PRO A 63 4.53 -11.50 -17.28
CA PRO A 63 5.30 -12.16 -18.33
C PRO A 63 6.49 -11.35 -18.86
N LEU A 64 6.48 -10.04 -18.62
CA LEU A 64 7.54 -9.12 -19.01
C LEU A 64 8.59 -8.91 -17.91
N ASP A 65 8.41 -9.50 -16.72
CA ASP A 65 9.39 -9.44 -15.63
C ASP A 65 10.76 -9.95 -16.10
N GLY A 66 11.72 -9.03 -16.21
CA GLY A 66 13.08 -9.32 -16.64
C GLY A 66 13.84 -10.22 -15.66
N TYR A 67 13.49 -10.18 -14.38
CA TYR A 67 14.13 -10.97 -13.32
C TYR A 67 13.70 -12.43 -13.35
N SER A 68 12.45 -12.72 -13.73
CA SER A 68 11.94 -14.08 -13.85
C SER A 68 12.84 -15.00 -14.70
N ARG A 69 13.40 -14.48 -15.80
CA ARG A 69 14.31 -15.22 -16.71
C ARG A 69 15.67 -15.53 -16.11
N THR A 70 16.09 -14.75 -15.11
CA THR A 70 17.38 -14.92 -14.43
C THR A 70 17.28 -15.83 -13.20
N GLY A 71 16.06 -16.25 -12.83
CA GLY A 71 15.80 -17.01 -11.61
C GLY A 71 15.88 -16.17 -10.33
N ARG A 72 15.97 -14.84 -10.46
CA ARG A 72 15.90 -13.90 -9.34
C ARG A 72 14.43 -13.74 -8.94
N PHE A 73 14.14 -13.69 -7.63
CA PHE A 73 12.80 -13.40 -7.09
C PHE A 73 11.69 -14.42 -7.41
N THR A 74 11.99 -15.72 -7.33
CA THR A 74 11.03 -16.82 -7.61
C THR A 74 10.08 -17.16 -6.45
N GLY A 75 10.11 -16.40 -5.36
CA GLY A 75 9.29 -16.63 -4.17
C GLY A 75 7.87 -16.06 -4.29
N ASP A 76 7.10 -16.21 -3.22
CA ASP A 76 5.80 -15.53 -3.10
C ASP A 76 6.01 -14.01 -2.99
N PHE A 77 5.57 -13.27 -4.02
CA PHE A 77 5.74 -11.81 -4.08
C PHE A 77 5.16 -11.07 -2.87
N ARG A 78 4.17 -11.67 -2.19
CA ARG A 78 3.54 -11.09 -0.99
C ARG A 78 4.51 -11.03 0.20
N ARG A 79 5.67 -11.69 0.11
CA ARG A 79 6.72 -11.69 1.15
C ARG A 79 7.89 -10.76 0.84
N GLY A 80 7.73 -9.85 -0.14
CA GLY A 80 8.83 -9.01 -0.63
C GLY A 80 9.73 -9.77 -1.59
N LEU A 81 10.96 -9.30 -1.76
CA LEU A 81 11.97 -9.86 -2.68
C LEU A 81 11.36 -10.18 -4.04
N SER A 82 10.68 -9.18 -4.61
CA SER A 82 9.91 -9.26 -5.84
C SER A 82 9.95 -7.93 -6.57
N LEU A 83 9.50 -7.92 -7.81
CA LEU A 83 9.53 -6.77 -8.72
C LEU A 83 8.99 -5.47 -8.10
N TRP A 84 7.88 -5.54 -7.36
CA TRP A 84 7.29 -4.37 -6.69
C TRP A 84 8.19 -3.73 -5.62
N THR A 85 9.22 -4.44 -5.15
CA THR A 85 10.19 -3.96 -4.16
C THR A 85 11.39 -3.23 -4.77
N GLN A 86 11.36 -2.91 -6.06
CA GLN A 86 12.40 -2.10 -6.68
C GLN A 86 12.49 -0.72 -6.00
N ASP A 87 13.70 -0.34 -5.57
CA ASP A 87 14.05 0.89 -4.84
C ASP A 87 13.40 1.04 -3.45
N TYR A 88 12.60 0.08 -3.04
CA TYR A 88 11.92 0.03 -1.76
C TYR A 88 12.89 -0.39 -0.64
N PRO A 89 12.79 0.19 0.58
CA PRO A 89 11.89 1.29 0.98
C PRO A 89 12.52 2.68 0.83
N ARG A 90 13.80 2.77 0.43
CA ARG A 90 14.56 4.03 0.50
C ARG A 90 13.95 5.14 -0.35
N ALA A 91 13.57 4.84 -1.59
CA ALA A 91 12.97 5.83 -2.48
C ALA A 91 11.67 6.41 -1.89
N ASP A 92 10.82 5.54 -1.35
CA ASP A 92 9.53 5.90 -0.76
C ASP A 92 9.71 6.85 0.42
N ARG A 93 10.64 6.51 1.33
CA ARG A 93 10.93 7.33 2.50
C ARG A 93 11.51 8.68 2.10
N HIS A 94 12.38 8.73 1.09
CA HIS A 94 12.88 10.00 0.56
C HIS A 94 11.77 10.86 -0.07
N PHE A 95 10.83 10.25 -0.79
CA PHE A 95 9.68 10.96 -1.35
C PHE A 95 8.78 11.52 -0.23
N ALA A 96 8.49 10.70 0.80
CA ALA A 96 7.73 11.14 1.97
C ALA A 96 8.42 12.31 2.69
N MET A 97 9.75 12.27 2.84
CA MET A 97 10.53 13.39 3.41
C MET A 97 10.40 14.67 2.56
N ALA A 98 10.42 14.55 1.23
CA ALA A 98 10.24 15.71 0.35
C ALA A 98 8.83 16.32 0.50
N LEU A 99 7.78 15.49 0.54
CA LEU A 99 6.42 15.97 0.79
C LEU A 99 6.27 16.67 2.14
N ARG A 100 6.83 16.10 3.21
CA ARG A 100 6.85 16.73 4.54
C ARG A 100 7.55 18.09 4.53
N ARG A 101 8.63 18.22 3.76
CA ARG A 101 9.42 19.47 3.69
C ARG A 101 8.76 20.54 2.84
N LEU A 102 8.12 20.16 1.74
CA LEU A 102 7.67 21.08 0.69
C LEU A 102 6.18 21.41 0.78
N THR A 103 5.41 20.70 1.59
CA THR A 103 3.97 20.87 1.72
C THR A 103 3.56 20.98 3.19
N ARG A 104 2.26 21.24 3.44
CA ARG A 104 1.67 21.18 4.78
C ARG A 104 0.89 19.89 5.04
N ILE A 105 0.96 18.92 4.12
CA ILE A 105 0.25 17.65 4.25
C ILE A 105 0.87 16.86 5.41
N GLN A 106 0.03 16.32 6.29
CA GLN A 106 0.52 15.42 7.33
C GLN A 106 0.90 14.09 6.69
N VAL A 107 2.20 13.78 6.67
CA VAL A 107 2.79 12.60 6.02
C VAL A 107 3.68 11.88 7.00
N ARG A 108 3.50 10.59 7.27
CA ARG A 108 4.49 9.84 8.07
C ARG A 108 5.74 9.54 7.25
N SER A 109 6.89 9.40 7.90
CA SER A 109 8.19 9.24 7.22
C SER A 109 8.48 7.80 6.73
N VAL A 110 7.45 6.95 6.66
CA VAL A 110 7.50 5.59 6.11
C VAL A 110 6.40 5.35 5.09
N GLU A 111 6.69 4.42 4.22
CA GLU A 111 5.78 3.86 3.23
C GLU A 111 4.68 2.99 3.86
N GLN A 112 3.76 2.51 3.01
CA GLN A 112 2.80 1.47 3.34
C GLN A 112 2.77 0.48 2.18
N PRO A 113 3.26 -0.75 2.35
CA PRO A 113 2.96 -1.82 1.40
C PRO A 113 1.46 -2.13 1.44
N VAL A 114 0.82 -2.09 0.27
CA VAL A 114 -0.62 -2.32 0.09
C VAL A 114 -0.83 -3.44 -0.91
N LEU A 115 -1.57 -4.47 -0.50
CA LEU A 115 -2.05 -5.55 -1.36
C LEU A 115 -3.53 -5.30 -1.65
N LEU A 116 -3.96 -5.31 -2.90
CA LEU A 116 -5.37 -4.99 -3.23
C LEU A 116 -6.37 -5.95 -2.56
N GLU A 117 -6.01 -7.23 -2.50
CA GLU A 117 -6.80 -8.29 -1.87
C GLU A 117 -7.00 -8.09 -0.36
N ASP A 118 -6.13 -7.31 0.29
CA ASP A 118 -6.23 -7.01 1.73
C ASP A 118 -7.39 -6.05 2.05
N GLY A 119 -7.93 -5.36 1.04
CA GLY A 119 -9.06 -4.44 1.15
C GLY A 119 -8.75 -3.09 1.81
N ASP A 120 -7.51 -2.86 2.25
CA ASP A 120 -7.06 -1.64 2.91
C ASP A 120 -6.57 -0.57 1.92
N ALA A 121 -6.60 -0.85 0.61
CA ALA A 121 -6.27 0.12 -0.42
C ALA A 121 -7.13 1.39 -0.35
N TYR A 122 -8.39 1.28 0.11
CA TYR A 122 -9.32 2.41 0.21
C TYR A 122 -9.00 3.35 1.38
N ASP A 123 -8.11 2.97 2.29
CA ASP A 123 -7.63 3.84 3.38
C ASP A 123 -6.59 4.86 2.88
N TRP A 124 -6.10 4.70 1.65
CA TRP A 124 -4.99 5.48 1.11
C TRP A 124 -5.43 6.25 -0.15
N PRO A 125 -5.35 7.60 -0.15
CA PRO A 125 -5.79 8.41 -1.30
C PRO A 125 -4.87 8.30 -2.52
N TRP A 126 -3.74 7.60 -2.37
CA TRP A 126 -2.69 7.42 -3.35
C TRP A 126 -2.27 5.95 -3.38
N LEU A 127 -1.96 5.42 -4.56
CA LEU A 127 -1.22 4.17 -4.76
C LEU A 127 -0.10 4.39 -5.76
N TYR A 128 1.08 3.85 -5.47
CA TYR A 128 2.26 3.89 -6.33
C TYR A 128 2.67 2.49 -6.76
N ALA A 129 2.96 2.29 -8.04
CA ALA A 129 3.65 1.10 -8.53
C ALA A 129 4.85 1.50 -9.38
N VAL A 130 6.02 1.02 -8.99
CA VAL A 130 7.20 0.99 -9.86
C VAL A 130 7.07 -0.18 -10.83
N GLN A 131 7.68 -0.11 -12.00
CA GLN A 131 7.73 -1.24 -12.95
C GLN A 131 6.35 -1.78 -13.37
N ALA A 132 5.37 -0.90 -13.53
CA ALA A 132 4.02 -1.28 -13.94
C ALA A 132 3.96 -1.86 -15.38
N GLY A 133 5.00 -1.71 -16.20
CA GLY A 133 5.09 -2.43 -17.47
C GLY A 133 5.33 -3.93 -17.31
N GLU A 134 5.91 -4.33 -16.18
CA GLU A 134 6.34 -5.70 -15.90
C GLU A 134 5.42 -6.43 -14.91
N TRP A 135 4.38 -5.78 -14.39
CA TRP A 135 3.43 -6.40 -13.46
C TRP A 135 2.55 -7.49 -14.11
N GLY A 136 2.03 -8.39 -13.27
CA GLY A 136 1.23 -9.54 -13.67
C GLY A 136 -0.14 -9.57 -13.00
N LEU A 137 -0.78 -8.41 -12.83
CA LEU A 137 -2.06 -8.33 -12.11
C LEU A 137 -3.07 -9.37 -12.64
N THR A 138 -3.67 -10.11 -11.71
CA THR A 138 -4.78 -11.00 -12.00
C THR A 138 -6.04 -10.22 -12.39
N GLU A 139 -7.02 -10.90 -12.97
CA GLU A 139 -8.32 -10.27 -13.29
C GLU A 139 -8.98 -9.68 -12.03
N GLU A 140 -8.88 -10.37 -10.90
CA GLU A 140 -9.42 -9.91 -9.62
C GLU A 140 -8.67 -8.68 -9.09
N GLU A 141 -7.34 -8.68 -9.11
CA GLU A 141 -6.55 -7.49 -8.73
C GLU A 141 -6.84 -6.31 -9.66
N GLY A 142 -6.99 -6.54 -10.97
CA GLY A 142 -7.40 -5.52 -11.93
C GLY A 142 -8.79 -4.94 -11.60
N ARG A 143 -9.75 -5.78 -11.21
CA ARG A 143 -11.08 -5.36 -10.78
C ARG A 143 -11.03 -4.50 -9.50
N LEU A 144 -10.20 -4.89 -8.53
CA LEU A 144 -10.00 -4.15 -7.29
C LEU A 144 -9.32 -2.79 -7.52
N LEU A 145 -8.28 -2.73 -8.37
CA LEU A 145 -7.64 -1.47 -8.74
C LEU A 145 -8.61 -0.55 -9.51
N ARG A 146 -9.43 -1.12 -10.40
CA ARG A 146 -10.49 -0.36 -11.08
C ARG A 146 -11.48 0.24 -10.09
N GLU A 147 -11.92 -0.54 -9.09
CA GLU A 147 -12.82 -0.06 -8.05
C GLU A 147 -12.18 1.05 -7.19
N TYR A 148 -10.89 0.90 -6.83
CA TYR A 148 -10.12 1.94 -6.16
C TYR A 148 -10.15 3.28 -6.92
N LEU A 149 -9.90 3.24 -8.23
CA LEU A 149 -9.94 4.42 -9.09
C LEU A 149 -11.35 5.02 -9.20
N LEU A 150 -12.39 4.17 -9.34
CA LEU A 150 -13.77 4.64 -9.41
C LEU A 150 -14.27 5.27 -8.11
N ARG A 151 -13.65 4.94 -6.97
CA ARG A 151 -13.89 5.59 -5.68
C ARG A 151 -13.14 6.90 -5.50
N GLY A 152 -12.36 7.32 -6.50
CA GLY A 152 -11.61 8.57 -6.48
C GLY A 152 -10.15 8.43 -6.01
N GLY A 153 -9.65 7.20 -5.86
CA GLY A 153 -8.24 6.96 -5.58
C GLY A 153 -7.33 7.43 -6.73
N PHE A 154 -6.10 7.83 -6.39
CA PHE A 154 -5.11 8.25 -7.37
C PHE A 154 -4.03 7.18 -7.53
N PHE A 155 -3.76 6.76 -8.77
CA PHE A 155 -2.71 5.79 -9.07
C PHE A 155 -1.56 6.43 -9.84
N PHE A 156 -0.36 6.31 -9.30
CA PHE A 156 0.89 6.72 -9.94
C PHE A 156 1.67 5.49 -10.38
N ALA A 157 1.87 5.36 -11.68
CA ALA A 157 2.71 4.32 -12.26
C ALA A 157 4.04 4.93 -12.70
N ASP A 158 5.14 4.32 -12.29
CA ASP A 158 6.51 4.75 -12.57
C ASP A 158 7.28 3.61 -13.23
N ASP A 159 7.59 3.74 -14.52
CA ASP A 159 8.53 2.86 -15.20
C ASP A 159 8.87 3.38 -16.60
N PHE A 160 9.67 4.44 -16.66
CA PHE A 160 10.14 4.97 -17.94
C PHE A 160 11.66 4.91 -18.02
N HIS A 161 12.23 3.70 -17.92
CA HIS A 161 13.56 3.46 -18.46
C HIS A 161 13.48 3.58 -19.97
N GLY A 162 13.74 4.78 -20.48
CA GLY A 162 13.76 5.08 -21.91
C GLY A 162 14.81 4.24 -22.61
N ASN A 163 14.39 3.58 -23.70
CA ASN A 163 15.32 3.05 -24.71
C ASN A 163 15.64 4.16 -25.72
#